data_AF-A0A5E4VEY4-F1
#
_entry.id   AF-A0A5E4VEY4-F1
#
_cell.length_a   1.000
_cell.length_b   1.000
_cell.length_c   1.000
_cell.angle_alpha   90.00
_cell.angle_beta   90.00
_cell.angle_gamma   90.00
#
_symmetry.space_group_name_H-M   'P 1'
#
loop_
_entity.id
_entity.type
_entity.pdbx_description
1 polymer ?
#
loop_
_entity_poly.entity_id
_entity_poly.type
_entity_poly.pdbx_seq_one_letter_code
_entity_poly.pdbx_strand_id
1 'polypeptide(L)'
;MTSKTAGTRSAKRTTRTASADHTDNTDDMREADDAEMAASAAPEEEKLRSGIQSIEVGFRLIEVLTEASNAMMLRDLAHAADMNPAKAHRYLVSFQRLGLIVQDPVSGRYDLGPFTLRMGLAHLARIDAFKAARFALGELRDAIDQTVGIAVWGNSGPTVVHWLDSTFPMRVPLRLGDVMPMLESAAGRLFAAYLPTRQTAPLIDTALATLQHASRHHLPATRAQYDAVLDDVRAHRAARVEGTVLPSVNAFCMPVFDATGQLVMGLMALGPESRFDASWGGPIDTALRTLAQQLSADLGQAQAPRHPAAPATNAR
;
A
#
# COMPACT_ATOMS: atom_id res chain seq x y z
N MET A 1 6.01 42.03 43.59
CA MET A 1 5.31 42.22 44.87
C MET A 1 4.11 41.27 44.91
N THR A 2 4.16 40.28 45.83
CA THR A 2 3.07 39.46 46.43
C THR A 2 2.00 38.87 45.49
N SER A 3 1.88 37.57 45.18
CA SER A 3 1.91 36.29 45.93
C SER A 3 0.78 36.11 46.98
N LYS A 4 -0.18 35.20 46.72
CA LYS A 4 -0.61 34.02 47.54
C LYS A 4 -2.02 33.58 47.14
N THR A 5 -2.30 32.35 46.71
CA THR A 5 -2.27 31.01 47.35
C THR A 5 -3.59 30.62 48.04
N ALA A 6 -4.05 29.41 47.69
CA ALA A 6 -5.16 28.61 48.18
C ALA A 6 -5.19 28.35 49.71
N GLY A 7 -6.32 27.85 50.22
CA GLY A 7 -6.36 27.25 51.55
C GLY A 7 -7.74 26.89 52.09
N THR A 8 -7.97 25.59 52.22
CA THR A 8 -9.16 24.83 52.60
C THR A 8 -9.49 24.80 54.12
N ARG A 9 -10.72 24.34 54.43
CA ARG A 9 -11.18 23.48 55.57
C ARG A 9 -11.71 24.09 56.91
N SER A 10 -12.98 23.74 57.17
CA SER A 10 -13.51 22.90 58.28
C SER A 10 -13.70 23.45 59.71
N ALA A 11 -14.95 23.41 60.20
CA ALA A 11 -15.36 22.95 61.55
C ALA A 11 -16.91 22.77 61.56
N LYS A 12 -17.53 21.59 61.78
CA LYS A 12 -17.63 20.68 62.96
C LYS A 12 -18.76 21.09 63.94
N ARG A 13 -19.82 20.26 64.05
CA ARG A 13 -20.55 19.86 65.30
C ARG A 13 -21.75 18.93 65.00
N THR A 14 -21.67 17.63 65.36
CA THR A 14 -22.20 16.95 66.58
C THR A 14 -23.70 16.63 66.50
N THR A 15 -24.12 15.40 66.16
CA THR A 15 -24.36 14.17 66.99
C THR A 15 -25.67 14.12 67.76
N ARG A 16 -26.52 13.10 67.49
CA ARG A 16 -27.08 12.08 68.45
C ARG A 16 -28.20 11.24 67.78
N THR A 17 -28.00 9.92 67.59
CA THR A 17 -28.55 8.74 68.36
C THR A 17 -30.05 8.49 68.15
N ALA A 18 -30.64 7.29 68.01
CA ALA A 18 -30.26 5.86 67.92
C ALA A 18 -31.57 5.15 67.45
N SER A 19 -31.56 4.19 66.52
CA SER A 19 -31.58 2.71 66.68
C SER A 19 -32.82 2.05 67.31
N ALA A 20 -33.20 0.93 66.65
CA ALA A 20 -34.01 -0.24 67.05
C ALA A 20 -35.54 -0.15 66.87
N ASP A 21 -36.29 -1.20 66.51
CA ASP A 21 -36.11 -2.51 65.83
C ASP A 21 -37.52 -3.16 65.81
N HIS A 22 -37.82 -4.04 64.83
CA HIS A 22 -38.85 -5.12 64.85
C HIS A 22 -40.34 -4.77 65.15
N THR A 23 -41.42 -5.24 64.54
CA THR A 23 -41.85 -6.36 63.65
C THR A 23 -43.25 -5.99 63.14
N ASP A 24 -43.69 -6.42 61.94
CA ASP A 24 -44.71 -7.47 61.80
C ASP A 24 -45.05 -7.70 60.32
N ASN A 25 -45.30 -8.98 60.06
CA ASN A 25 -45.49 -9.66 58.80
C ASN A 25 -46.97 -9.54 58.36
N THR A 26 -47.24 -9.14 57.12
CA THR A 26 -48.38 -9.69 56.36
C THR A 26 -47.98 -9.83 54.90
N ASP A 27 -47.80 -11.10 54.58
CA ASP A 27 -47.68 -11.74 53.29
C ASP A 27 -48.86 -11.43 52.36
N ASP A 28 -48.60 -11.66 51.07
CA ASP A 28 -49.54 -11.87 49.97
C ASP A 28 -49.72 -10.75 48.92
N MET A 29 -49.51 -11.18 47.67
CA MET A 29 -49.71 -10.49 46.38
C MET A 29 -48.56 -9.63 45.79
N ARG A 30 -47.62 -10.30 45.09
CA ARG A 30 -47.28 -10.12 43.65
C ARG A 30 -45.78 -10.36 43.38
N GLU A 31 -45.40 -11.63 43.26
CA GLU A 31 -44.18 -12.04 42.54
C GLU A 31 -44.59 -12.94 41.36
N ALA A 32 -44.68 -12.33 40.18
CA ALA A 32 -44.54 -12.97 38.86
C ALA A 32 -44.71 -11.88 37.78
N ASP A 33 -43.65 -11.12 37.49
CA ASP A 33 -43.41 -10.57 36.14
C ASP A 33 -42.02 -9.90 35.93
N ASP A 34 -41.00 -10.25 36.72
CA ASP A 34 -39.63 -9.78 36.50
C ASP A 34 -38.79 -10.85 35.77
N ALA A 35 -39.21 -11.20 34.56
CA ALA A 35 -38.41 -12.05 33.66
C ALA A 35 -38.67 -11.77 32.17
N GLU A 36 -38.79 -10.50 31.77
CA GLU A 36 -38.78 -10.17 30.33
C GLU A 36 -38.18 -8.78 30.04
N MET A 37 -36.92 -8.55 30.46
CA MET A 37 -36.10 -7.46 29.90
C MET A 37 -34.61 -7.81 29.90
N ALA A 38 -34.21 -8.54 28.86
CA ALA A 38 -32.82 -8.59 28.36
C ALA A 38 -32.92 -8.69 26.83
N ALA A 39 -32.94 -7.56 26.12
CA ALA A 39 -31.75 -6.96 25.54
C ALA A 39 -30.99 -7.91 24.60
N SER A 40 -31.24 -7.78 23.30
CA SER A 40 -30.20 -7.85 22.27
C SER A 40 -30.81 -7.37 20.95
N ALA A 41 -30.71 -6.06 20.75
CA ALA A 41 -30.97 -5.41 19.47
C ALA A 41 -30.24 -6.17 18.35
N ALA A 42 -30.99 -6.59 17.35
CA ALA A 42 -30.42 -7.00 16.07
C ALA A 42 -29.53 -5.86 15.56
N PRO A 43 -28.36 -6.14 14.96
CA PRO A 43 -27.52 -5.07 14.44
C PRO A 43 -28.32 -4.39 13.34
N GLU A 44 -28.67 -3.11 13.57
CA GLU A 44 -29.01 -2.21 12.49
C GLU A 44 -27.82 -2.24 11.54
N GLU A 45 -27.98 -2.97 10.43
CA GLU A 45 -27.13 -2.83 9.27
C GLU A 45 -26.93 -1.34 9.05
N GLU A 46 -25.67 -0.89 9.17
CA GLU A 46 -25.29 0.46 8.78
C GLU A 46 -25.96 0.73 7.43
N LYS A 47 -26.93 1.65 7.41
CA LYS A 47 -27.39 2.28 6.17
C LYS A 47 -26.20 3.05 5.63
N LEU A 48 -25.28 2.33 4.99
CA LEU A 48 -24.32 2.80 4.02
C LEU A 48 -25.11 3.78 3.15
N ARG A 49 -24.71 5.05 3.19
CA ARG A 49 -25.40 6.14 2.50
C ARG A 49 -25.68 5.69 1.06
N SER A 50 -26.95 5.52 0.71
CA SER A 50 -27.34 4.99 -0.60
C SER A 50 -26.74 5.85 -1.71
N GLY A 51 -25.86 5.26 -2.51
CA GLY A 51 -25.25 5.92 -3.68
C GLY A 51 -26.26 6.20 -4.79
N ILE A 52 -25.84 6.99 -5.80
CA ILE A 52 -26.65 7.22 -7.00
C ILE A 52 -26.35 6.11 -8.00
N GLN A 53 -27.23 5.10 -8.04
CA GLN A 53 -27.07 3.91 -8.88
C GLN A 53 -26.84 4.23 -10.37
N SER A 54 -27.42 5.31 -10.90
CA SER A 54 -27.22 5.67 -12.30
C SER A 54 -25.77 6.09 -12.60
N ILE A 55 -25.05 6.66 -11.64
CA ILE A 55 -23.62 7.00 -11.78
C ILE A 55 -22.81 5.72 -11.83
N GLU A 56 -23.00 4.82 -10.85
CA GLU A 56 -22.28 3.54 -10.76
C GLU A 56 -22.50 2.69 -12.02
N VAL A 57 -23.75 2.58 -12.47
CA VAL A 57 -24.09 1.86 -13.71
C VAL A 57 -23.40 2.51 -14.90
N GLY A 58 -23.54 3.83 -15.08
CA GLY A 58 -22.94 4.53 -16.20
C GLY A 58 -21.41 4.41 -16.26
N PHE A 59 -20.74 4.43 -15.09
CA PHE A 59 -19.28 4.42 -15.01
C PHE A 59 -18.63 3.17 -15.60
N ARG A 60 -19.34 2.04 -15.65
CA ARG A 60 -18.90 0.82 -16.33
C ARG A 60 -18.49 1.05 -17.78
N LEU A 61 -19.12 2.00 -18.48
CA LEU A 61 -18.75 2.37 -19.85
C LEU A 61 -17.38 3.08 -19.91
N ILE A 62 -17.06 3.88 -18.89
CA ILE A 62 -15.76 4.55 -18.77
C ILE A 62 -14.67 3.54 -18.43
N GLU A 63 -14.94 2.60 -17.52
CA GLU A 63 -14.01 1.51 -17.17
C GLU A 63 -13.63 0.68 -18.40
N VAL A 64 -14.64 0.23 -19.17
CA VAL A 64 -14.41 -0.53 -20.41
C VAL A 64 -13.54 0.26 -21.39
N LEU A 65 -13.78 1.56 -21.58
CA LEU A 65 -12.97 2.39 -22.48
C LEU A 65 -11.56 2.68 -21.92
N THR A 66 -11.39 2.67 -20.61
CA THR A 66 -10.08 2.84 -19.96
C THR A 66 -9.20 1.60 -20.15
N GLU A 67 -9.82 0.42 -20.20
CA GLU A 67 -9.14 -0.86 -20.46
C GLU A 67 -8.99 -1.19 -21.95
N ALA A 68 -9.80 -0.56 -22.81
CA ALA A 68 -9.76 -0.77 -24.24
C ALA A 68 -8.50 -0.16 -24.87
N SER A 69 -7.91 -0.87 -25.83
CA SER A 69 -6.74 -0.37 -26.57
C SER A 69 -7.09 0.66 -27.65
N ASN A 70 -8.36 0.79 -28.03
CA ASN A 70 -8.84 1.66 -29.11
C ASN A 70 -10.31 2.08 -28.89
N ALA A 71 -10.74 3.15 -29.56
CA ALA A 71 -12.13 3.59 -29.61
C ALA A 71 -13.10 2.48 -30.07
N MET A 72 -14.25 2.40 -29.39
CA MET A 72 -15.21 1.29 -29.53
C MET A 72 -16.51 1.70 -30.23
N MET A 73 -17.12 0.76 -30.97
CA MET A 73 -18.50 0.93 -31.46
C MET A 73 -19.50 0.82 -30.33
N LEU A 74 -20.65 1.52 -30.43
CA LEU A 74 -21.70 1.49 -29.41
C LEU A 74 -22.11 0.06 -29.00
N ARG A 75 -22.28 -0.82 -29.99
CA ARG A 75 -22.68 -2.22 -29.75
C ARG A 75 -21.66 -2.95 -28.88
N ASP A 76 -20.39 -2.83 -29.22
CA ASP A 76 -19.32 -3.57 -28.57
C ASP A 76 -19.05 -3.00 -27.16
N LEU A 77 -19.08 -1.67 -27.03
CA LEU A 77 -18.98 -0.97 -25.74
C LEU A 77 -20.14 -1.32 -24.81
N ALA A 78 -21.37 -1.30 -25.31
CA ALA A 78 -22.55 -1.66 -24.53
C ALA A 78 -22.49 -3.13 -24.09
N HIS A 79 -22.07 -4.03 -24.97
CA HIS A 79 -21.91 -5.44 -24.67
C HIS A 79 -20.86 -5.69 -23.57
N ALA A 80 -19.68 -5.08 -23.69
CA ALA A 80 -18.62 -5.18 -22.69
C ALA A 80 -19.02 -4.58 -21.33
N ALA A 81 -19.85 -3.53 -21.33
CA ALA A 81 -20.39 -2.92 -20.11
C ALA A 81 -21.66 -3.63 -19.57
N ASP A 82 -22.08 -4.76 -20.17
CA ASP A 82 -23.30 -5.50 -19.83
C ASP A 82 -24.56 -4.61 -19.84
N MET A 83 -24.74 -3.87 -20.93
CA MET A 83 -25.87 -2.99 -21.17
C MET A 83 -26.45 -3.18 -22.56
N ASN A 84 -27.76 -2.91 -22.68
CA ASN A 84 -28.34 -2.76 -24.01
C ASN A 84 -27.87 -1.43 -24.67
N PRO A 85 -27.76 -1.36 -26.00
CA PRO A 85 -27.26 -0.18 -26.71
C PRO A 85 -28.05 1.11 -26.44
N ALA A 86 -29.39 1.02 -26.29
CA ALA A 86 -30.23 2.19 -26.03
C ALA A 86 -29.94 2.80 -24.65
N LYS A 87 -29.72 1.96 -23.64
CA LYS A 87 -29.33 2.36 -22.28
C LYS A 87 -27.92 2.96 -22.29
N ALA A 88 -26.96 2.29 -22.92
CA ALA A 88 -25.58 2.79 -23.03
C ALA A 88 -25.52 4.16 -23.71
N HIS A 89 -26.26 4.34 -24.81
CA HIS A 89 -26.32 5.62 -25.53
C HIS A 89 -26.77 6.78 -24.63
N ARG A 90 -27.78 6.59 -23.77
CA ARG A 90 -28.24 7.65 -22.85
C ARG A 90 -27.15 8.11 -21.87
N TYR A 91 -26.34 7.17 -21.38
CA TYR A 91 -25.18 7.49 -20.54
C TYR A 91 -24.09 8.19 -21.33
N LEU A 92 -23.74 7.67 -22.52
CA LEU A 92 -22.73 8.26 -23.38
C LEU A 92 -23.06 9.70 -23.77
N VAL A 93 -24.32 10.02 -24.06
CA VAL A 93 -24.76 11.41 -24.30
C VAL A 93 -24.47 12.30 -23.09
N SER A 94 -24.70 11.80 -21.88
CA SER A 94 -24.44 12.56 -20.65
C SER A 94 -22.93 12.75 -20.43
N PHE A 95 -22.14 11.69 -20.64
CA PHE A 95 -20.68 11.76 -20.55
C PHE A 95 -20.04 12.64 -21.63
N GLN A 96 -20.59 12.67 -22.84
CA GLN A 96 -20.18 13.60 -23.89
C GLN A 96 -20.41 15.05 -23.48
N ARG A 97 -21.58 15.36 -22.89
CA ARG A 97 -21.87 16.71 -22.36
C ARG A 97 -20.89 17.13 -21.25
N LEU A 98 -20.40 16.17 -20.47
CA LEU A 98 -19.39 16.39 -19.42
C LEU A 98 -17.95 16.36 -19.96
N GLY A 99 -17.74 16.04 -21.24
CA GLY A 99 -16.42 15.91 -21.86
C GLY A 99 -15.62 14.68 -21.42
N LEU A 100 -16.27 13.72 -20.74
CA LEU A 100 -15.68 12.43 -20.34
C LEU A 100 -15.55 11.46 -21.51
N ILE A 101 -16.40 11.61 -22.52
CA ILE A 101 -16.44 10.79 -23.73
C ILE A 101 -16.50 11.69 -24.95
N VAL A 102 -15.88 11.25 -26.04
CA VAL A 102 -16.05 11.82 -27.38
C VAL A 102 -16.59 10.75 -28.31
N GLN A 103 -17.28 11.18 -29.37
CA GLN A 103 -17.66 10.30 -30.47
C GLN A 103 -17.09 10.87 -31.75
N ASP A 104 -16.38 10.04 -32.51
CA ASP A 104 -15.92 10.42 -33.83
C ASP A 104 -17.13 10.54 -34.78
N PRO A 105 -17.36 11.71 -35.41
CA PRO A 105 -18.49 11.92 -36.32
C PRO A 105 -18.40 11.08 -37.59
N VAL A 106 -17.22 10.59 -37.97
CA VAL A 106 -17.02 9.78 -39.19
C VAL A 106 -17.22 8.30 -38.90
N SER A 107 -16.48 7.74 -37.94
CA SER A 107 -16.58 6.32 -37.63
C SER A 107 -17.74 5.98 -36.70
N GLY A 108 -18.26 6.95 -35.93
CA GLY A 108 -19.26 6.72 -34.89
C GLY A 108 -18.72 6.05 -33.63
N ARG A 109 -17.39 5.85 -33.53
CA ARG A 109 -16.73 5.22 -32.36
C ARG A 109 -16.68 6.17 -31.18
N TYR A 110 -16.81 5.60 -29.98
CA TYR A 110 -16.69 6.29 -28.71
C TYR A 110 -15.30 6.08 -28.11
N ASP A 111 -14.76 7.13 -27.53
CA ASP A 111 -13.46 7.12 -26.85
C ASP A 111 -13.49 8.05 -25.63
N LEU A 112 -12.45 7.99 -24.78
CA LEU A 112 -12.26 8.89 -23.66
C LEU A 112 -12.09 10.34 -24.16
N GLY A 113 -12.80 11.27 -23.51
CA GLY A 113 -12.78 12.68 -23.86
C GLY A 113 -11.73 13.50 -23.08
N PRO A 114 -11.46 14.75 -23.47
CA PRO A 114 -10.41 15.58 -22.87
C PRO A 114 -10.51 15.81 -21.36
N PHE A 115 -11.72 15.67 -20.78
CA PHE A 115 -11.90 15.84 -19.34
C PHE A 115 -11.23 14.71 -18.53
N THR A 116 -11.11 13.50 -19.08
CA THR A 116 -10.45 12.37 -18.39
C THR A 116 -8.97 12.65 -18.16
N LEU A 117 -8.27 13.21 -19.15
CA LEU A 117 -6.88 13.65 -19.02
C LEU A 117 -6.73 14.72 -17.93
N ARG A 118 -7.64 15.70 -17.89
CA ARG A 118 -7.63 16.73 -16.84
C ARG A 118 -7.83 16.14 -15.44
N MET A 119 -8.71 15.15 -15.30
CA MET A 119 -8.91 14.44 -14.03
C MET A 119 -7.66 13.67 -13.62
N GLY A 120 -7.03 12.94 -14.55
CA GLY A 120 -5.79 12.22 -14.29
C GLY A 120 -4.66 13.15 -13.86
N LEU A 121 -4.45 14.26 -14.58
CA LEU A 121 -3.43 15.26 -14.22
C LEU A 121 -3.73 15.94 -12.87
N ALA A 122 -4.99 16.23 -12.57
CA ALA A 122 -5.37 16.81 -11.28
C ALA A 122 -5.17 15.84 -10.11
N HIS A 123 -5.38 14.54 -10.33
CA HIS A 123 -5.06 13.49 -9.37
C HIS A 123 -3.55 13.40 -9.16
N LEU A 124 -2.77 13.24 -10.24
CA LEU A 124 -1.31 13.18 -10.19
C LEU A 124 -0.67 14.39 -9.49
N ALA A 125 -1.20 15.60 -9.71
CA ALA A 125 -0.70 16.82 -9.06
C ALA A 125 -0.97 16.87 -7.54
N ARG A 126 -1.87 16.04 -7.02
CA ARG A 126 -2.27 15.99 -5.59
C ARG A 126 -1.74 14.77 -4.86
N ILE A 127 -1.25 13.75 -5.58
CA ILE A 127 -0.68 12.57 -4.95
C ILE A 127 0.66 12.94 -4.33
N ASP A 128 0.69 12.95 -3.00
CA ASP A 128 1.93 12.86 -2.26
C ASP A 128 2.24 11.37 -2.07
N ALA A 129 2.93 10.80 -3.06
CA ALA A 129 3.33 9.39 -3.11
C ALA A 129 4.05 8.96 -1.83
N PHE A 130 4.89 9.84 -1.32
CA PHE A 130 5.66 9.60 -0.12
C PHE A 130 4.76 9.56 1.13
N LYS A 131 3.82 10.49 1.26
CA LYS A 131 2.84 10.48 2.36
C LYS A 131 1.96 9.24 2.34
N ALA A 132 1.44 8.83 1.17
CA ALA A 132 0.66 7.61 1.02
C ALA A 132 1.45 6.36 1.43
N ALA A 133 2.68 6.24 0.91
CA ALA A 133 3.59 5.16 1.28
C ALA A 133 3.85 5.14 2.79
N ARG A 134 4.06 6.30 3.42
CA ARG A 134 4.35 6.42 4.85
C ARG A 134 3.24 5.88 5.74
N PHE A 135 1.98 6.13 5.40
CA PHE A 135 0.84 5.63 6.18
C PHE A 135 0.68 4.13 6.00
N ALA A 136 0.69 3.65 4.75
CA ALA A 136 0.50 2.25 4.45
C ALA A 136 1.65 1.36 4.98
N LEU A 137 2.86 1.91 5.10
CA LEU A 137 3.99 1.22 5.74
C LEU A 137 3.73 0.93 7.22
N GLY A 138 2.98 1.77 7.93
CA GLY A 138 2.62 1.55 9.34
C GLY A 138 1.73 0.33 9.52
N GLU A 139 0.69 0.22 8.71
CA GLU A 139 -0.19 -0.95 8.70
C GLU A 139 0.57 -2.23 8.32
N LEU A 140 1.45 -2.14 7.31
CA LEU A 140 2.29 -3.27 6.92
C LEU A 140 3.21 -3.71 8.06
N ARG A 141 3.89 -2.76 8.71
CA ARG A 141 4.77 -3.01 9.87
C ARG A 141 4.02 -3.76 10.96
N ASP A 142 2.81 -3.34 11.29
CA ASP A 142 2.01 -3.96 12.34
C ASP A 142 1.56 -5.38 11.97
N ALA A 143 1.36 -5.66 10.67
CA ALA A 143 0.98 -6.98 10.18
C ALA A 143 2.14 -7.99 10.15
N ILE A 144 3.36 -7.56 9.74
CA ILE A 144 4.51 -8.48 9.58
C ILE A 144 5.50 -8.44 10.76
N ASP A 145 5.38 -7.44 11.64
CA ASP A 145 6.28 -7.13 12.76
C ASP A 145 7.77 -7.17 12.38
N GLN A 146 8.06 -6.72 11.15
CA GLN A 146 9.42 -6.50 10.66
C GLN A 146 9.67 -5.02 10.55
N THR A 147 10.95 -4.69 10.53
CA THR A 147 11.33 -3.31 10.33
C THR A 147 11.18 -2.95 8.86
N VAL A 148 10.49 -1.85 8.58
CA VAL A 148 10.15 -1.44 7.21
C VAL A 148 10.63 -0.03 6.93
N GLY A 149 10.91 0.27 5.67
CA GLY A 149 11.34 1.60 5.27
C GLY A 149 11.07 1.95 3.82
N ILE A 150 11.40 3.19 3.47
CA ILE A 150 11.31 3.74 2.13
C ILE A 150 12.69 4.23 1.74
N ALA A 151 13.18 3.77 0.59
CA ALA A 151 14.37 4.30 -0.05
C ALA A 151 14.01 5.03 -1.35
N VAL A 152 14.71 6.12 -1.63
CA VAL A 152 14.63 6.85 -2.91
C VAL A 152 16.02 6.99 -3.51
N TRP A 153 16.12 7.24 -4.81
CA TRP A 153 17.41 7.52 -5.41
C TRP A 153 17.88 8.93 -5.04
N GLY A 154 19.03 9.02 -4.37
CA GLY A 154 19.71 10.27 -4.05
C GLY A 154 20.99 10.46 -4.86
N ASN A 155 21.73 11.54 -4.56
CA ASN A 155 22.95 11.90 -5.30
C ASN A 155 24.09 10.88 -5.19
N SER A 156 24.08 10.05 -4.15
CA SER A 156 25.13 9.08 -3.85
C SER A 156 24.67 7.62 -3.92
N GLY A 157 23.44 7.38 -4.39
CA GLY A 157 22.82 6.06 -4.43
C GLY A 157 21.47 6.04 -3.70
N PRO A 158 20.91 4.86 -3.41
CA PRO A 158 19.65 4.74 -2.71
C PRO A 158 19.77 5.28 -1.29
N THR A 159 18.87 6.17 -0.90
CA THR A 159 18.88 6.84 0.40
C THR A 159 17.61 6.50 1.17
N VAL A 160 17.77 6.08 2.42
CA VAL A 160 16.63 5.81 3.32
C VAL A 160 16.01 7.12 3.76
N VAL A 161 14.73 7.33 3.43
CA VAL A 161 14.00 8.58 3.72
C VAL A 161 12.85 8.39 4.70
N HIS A 162 12.46 7.14 4.96
CA HIS A 162 11.52 6.81 6.01
C HIS A 162 11.77 5.39 6.54
N TRP A 163 11.40 5.16 7.80
CA TRP A 163 11.60 3.88 8.47
C TRP A 163 10.71 3.77 9.71
N LEU A 164 10.24 2.55 10.01
CA LEU A 164 9.46 2.20 11.19
C LEU A 164 9.99 0.90 11.79
N ASP A 165 10.47 0.96 13.04
CA ASP A 165 11.03 -0.18 13.77
C ASP A 165 10.00 -1.29 14.05
N SER A 166 10.43 -2.55 13.94
CA SER A 166 9.68 -3.70 14.49
C SER A 166 9.49 -3.56 16.01
N THR A 167 8.54 -4.30 16.59
CA THR A 167 8.44 -4.39 18.06
C THR A 167 9.60 -5.19 18.65
N PHE A 168 10.18 -6.08 17.85
CA PHE A 168 11.34 -6.85 18.26
C PHE A 168 12.61 -5.98 18.31
N PRO A 169 13.34 -5.97 19.44
CA PRO A 169 14.52 -5.13 19.60
C PRO A 169 15.69 -5.68 18.77
N MET A 170 15.90 -5.09 17.61
CA MET A 170 17.14 -5.25 16.85
C MET A 170 17.88 -3.93 16.72
N ARG A 171 19.18 -3.96 16.98
CA ARG A 171 20.05 -2.81 16.73
C ARG A 171 20.61 -2.92 15.32
N VAL A 172 19.81 -2.50 14.35
CA VAL A 172 20.30 -2.24 13.00
C VAL A 172 20.82 -0.79 12.99
N PRO A 173 22.12 -0.54 12.76
CA PRO A 173 22.70 0.81 12.83
C PRO A 173 22.34 1.66 11.60
N LEU A 174 21.11 1.55 11.08
CA LEU A 174 20.59 2.36 9.99
C LEU A 174 19.90 3.61 10.53
N ARG A 175 20.05 4.72 9.82
CA ARG A 175 19.45 6.02 10.12
C ARG A 175 18.77 6.58 8.88
N LEU A 176 17.79 7.46 9.10
CA LEU A 176 17.28 8.30 8.03
C LEU A 176 18.42 9.12 7.42
N GLY A 177 18.49 9.15 6.09
CA GLY A 177 19.57 9.76 5.33
C GLY A 177 20.72 8.82 4.98
N ASP A 178 20.76 7.59 5.52
CA ASP A 178 21.80 6.64 5.16
C ASP A 178 21.71 6.24 3.68
N VAL A 179 22.88 6.11 3.05
CA VAL A 179 23.01 5.65 1.67
C VAL A 179 23.28 4.16 1.68
N MET A 180 22.39 3.41 1.03
CA MET A 180 22.46 1.96 0.98
C MET A 180 23.51 1.50 -0.03
N PRO A 181 24.37 0.52 0.33
CA PRO A 181 25.40 0.03 -0.58
C PRO A 181 24.82 -0.58 -1.86
N MET A 182 25.42 -0.27 -3.02
CA MET A 182 24.91 -0.71 -4.32
C MET A 182 24.89 -2.23 -4.45
N LEU A 183 25.94 -2.92 -4.00
CA LEU A 183 26.12 -4.36 -4.25
C LEU A 183 25.51 -5.22 -3.14
N GLU A 184 25.64 -4.80 -1.88
CA GLU A 184 25.22 -5.58 -0.73
C GLU A 184 23.74 -5.44 -0.40
N SER A 185 23.11 -4.30 -0.68
CA SER A 185 21.75 -4.05 -0.19
C SER A 185 20.67 -4.40 -1.21
N ALA A 186 19.50 -4.80 -0.71
CA ALA A 186 18.33 -5.03 -1.55
C ALA A 186 17.92 -3.74 -2.30
N ALA A 187 17.98 -2.58 -1.64
CA ALA A 187 17.74 -1.29 -2.28
C ALA A 187 18.75 -1.01 -3.41
N GLY A 188 20.04 -1.18 -3.15
CA GLY A 188 21.12 -1.02 -4.15
C GLY A 188 20.88 -1.84 -5.40
N ARG A 189 20.59 -3.13 -5.22
CA ARG A 189 20.26 -4.06 -6.31
C ARG A 189 18.98 -3.67 -7.05
N LEU A 190 17.94 -3.27 -6.32
CA LEU A 190 16.68 -2.85 -6.91
C LEU A 190 16.85 -1.60 -7.79
N PHE A 191 17.43 -0.53 -7.25
CA PHE A 191 17.65 0.70 -8.01
C PHE A 191 18.62 0.47 -9.18
N ALA A 192 19.66 -0.34 -9.01
CA ALA A 192 20.57 -0.72 -10.09
C ALA A 192 19.86 -1.46 -11.25
N ALA A 193 18.85 -2.27 -10.94
CA ALA A 193 18.12 -3.05 -11.95
C ALA A 193 17.17 -2.20 -12.80
N TYR A 194 16.58 -1.14 -12.22
CA TYR A 194 15.51 -0.36 -12.84
C TYR A 194 15.89 1.05 -13.30
N LEU A 195 16.93 1.66 -12.73
CA LEU A 195 17.38 2.97 -13.18
C LEU A 195 18.28 2.88 -14.41
N PRO A 196 18.35 3.95 -15.23
CA PRO A 196 19.26 4.01 -16.36
C PRO A 196 20.72 3.74 -15.97
N THR A 197 21.40 2.89 -16.73
CA THR A 197 22.80 2.49 -16.48
C THR A 197 23.75 3.68 -16.29
N ARG A 198 23.51 4.79 -17.00
CA ARG A 198 24.30 6.03 -16.86
C ARG A 198 24.29 6.62 -15.44
N GLN A 199 23.25 6.36 -14.65
CA GLN A 199 23.13 6.84 -13.27
C GLN A 199 23.78 5.86 -12.28
N THR A 200 23.68 4.56 -12.54
CA THR A 200 24.05 3.51 -11.57
C THR A 200 25.45 2.97 -11.78
N ALA A 201 25.95 2.92 -13.02
CA ALA A 201 27.24 2.33 -13.36
C ALA A 201 28.42 2.93 -12.58
N PRO A 202 28.57 4.26 -12.44
CA PRO A 202 29.72 4.82 -11.70
C PRO A 202 29.79 4.36 -10.24
N LEU A 203 28.63 4.23 -9.57
CA LEU A 203 28.54 3.77 -8.19
C LEU A 203 28.79 2.26 -8.09
N ILE A 204 28.29 1.48 -9.05
CA ILE A 204 28.54 0.04 -9.14
C ILE A 204 30.04 -0.24 -9.36
N ASP A 205 30.68 0.46 -10.29
CA ASP A 205 32.08 0.25 -10.63
C ASP A 205 32.99 0.63 -9.46
N THR A 206 32.67 1.74 -8.76
CA THR A 206 33.38 2.15 -7.53
C THR A 206 33.23 1.10 -6.42
N ALA A 207 32.03 0.55 -6.23
CA ALA A 207 31.77 -0.48 -5.23
C ALA A 207 32.51 -1.79 -5.55
N LEU A 208 32.52 -2.22 -6.82
CA LEU A 208 33.25 -3.41 -7.27
C LEU A 208 34.76 -3.27 -7.03
N ALA A 209 35.34 -2.11 -7.37
CA ALA A 209 36.75 -1.83 -7.10
C ALA A 209 37.08 -1.88 -5.59
N THR A 210 36.18 -1.37 -4.74
CA THR A 210 36.35 -1.41 -3.28
C THR A 210 36.32 -2.85 -2.74
N LEU A 211 35.42 -3.69 -3.25
CA LEU A 211 35.30 -5.10 -2.84
C LEU A 211 36.46 -5.98 -3.31
N GLN A 212 37.14 -5.66 -4.42
CA GLN A 212 38.36 -6.38 -4.81
C GLN A 212 39.45 -6.34 -3.73
N HIS A 213 39.40 -5.32 -2.87
CA HIS A 213 40.32 -5.16 -1.74
C HIS A 213 39.80 -5.72 -0.41
N ALA A 214 38.55 -6.21 -0.36
CA ALA A 214 37.92 -6.78 0.83
C ALA A 214 37.47 -8.23 0.57
N SER A 215 37.98 -9.20 1.34
CA SER A 215 37.65 -10.62 1.16
C SER A 215 36.20 -10.93 1.60
N ARG A 216 35.22 -10.65 0.74
CA ARG A 216 33.79 -10.92 0.95
C ARG A 216 33.26 -11.88 -0.11
N HIS A 217 33.46 -13.18 0.10
CA HIS A 217 33.15 -14.24 -0.88
C HIS A 217 31.67 -14.40 -1.26
N HIS A 218 30.74 -13.77 -0.53
CA HIS A 218 29.29 -13.87 -0.77
C HIS A 218 28.73 -12.73 -1.64
N LEU A 219 29.59 -11.85 -2.17
CA LEU A 219 29.21 -10.73 -3.02
C LEU A 219 29.74 -10.90 -4.44
N PRO A 220 29.04 -10.35 -5.45
CA PRO A 220 29.54 -10.33 -6.82
C PRO A 220 30.88 -9.60 -6.91
N ALA A 221 31.90 -10.28 -7.44
CA ALA A 221 33.27 -9.76 -7.55
C ALA A 221 33.55 -9.13 -8.93
N THR A 222 32.65 -9.36 -9.90
CA THR A 222 32.78 -8.88 -11.28
C THR A 222 31.49 -8.25 -11.76
N ARG A 223 31.60 -7.41 -12.79
CA ARG A 223 30.43 -6.80 -13.43
C ARG A 223 29.45 -7.83 -13.97
N ALA A 224 29.95 -8.88 -14.64
CA ALA A 224 29.12 -9.95 -15.18
C ALA A 224 28.33 -10.71 -14.09
N GLN A 225 28.97 -11.00 -12.94
CA GLN A 225 28.26 -11.61 -11.81
C GLN A 225 27.19 -10.67 -11.24
N TYR A 226 27.47 -9.37 -11.20
CA TYR A 226 26.51 -8.40 -10.70
C TYR A 226 25.34 -8.20 -11.68
N ASP A 227 25.59 -8.20 -12.98
CA ASP A 227 24.53 -8.13 -13.99
C ASP A 227 23.56 -9.33 -13.87
N ALA A 228 24.07 -10.53 -13.56
CA ALA A 228 23.21 -11.69 -13.27
C ALA A 228 22.33 -11.49 -12.02
N VAL A 229 22.84 -10.79 -10.99
CA VAL A 229 22.02 -10.39 -9.83
C VAL A 229 20.93 -9.41 -10.24
N LEU A 230 21.22 -8.47 -11.14
CA LEU A 230 20.21 -7.52 -11.63
C LEU A 230 19.14 -8.21 -12.49
N ASP A 231 19.51 -9.25 -13.24
CA ASP A 231 18.55 -10.05 -14.00
C ASP A 231 17.63 -10.85 -13.09
N ASP A 232 18.15 -11.41 -11.99
CA ASP A 232 17.36 -12.06 -10.95
C ASP A 232 16.34 -11.08 -10.30
N VAL A 233 16.78 -9.85 -10.03
CA VAL A 233 15.91 -8.78 -9.51
C VAL A 233 14.78 -8.47 -10.48
N ARG A 234 15.07 -8.39 -11.79
CA ARG A 234 14.05 -8.12 -12.82
C ARG A 234 13.08 -9.28 -12.96
N ALA A 235 13.57 -10.52 -12.90
CA ALA A 235 12.75 -11.73 -12.98
C ALA A 235 11.74 -11.81 -11.84
N HIS A 236 12.17 -11.55 -10.60
CA HIS A 236 11.30 -11.57 -9.42
C HIS A 236 10.53 -10.26 -9.20
N ARG A 237 10.85 -9.21 -9.97
CA ARG A 237 10.36 -7.84 -9.80
C ARG A 237 10.56 -7.31 -8.38
N ALA A 238 11.66 -7.70 -7.77
CA ALA A 238 11.96 -7.51 -6.36
C ALA A 238 13.43 -7.81 -6.11
N ALA A 239 14.03 -7.17 -5.12
CA ALA A 239 15.37 -7.51 -4.68
C ALA A 239 15.34 -8.16 -3.31
N ARG A 240 16.18 -9.19 -3.13
CA ARG A 240 16.38 -9.88 -1.86
C ARG A 240 17.85 -9.92 -1.52
N VAL A 241 18.15 -9.81 -0.22
CA VAL A 241 19.47 -10.08 0.32
C VAL A 241 19.40 -10.85 1.62
N GLU A 242 20.39 -11.72 1.84
CA GLU A 242 20.49 -12.59 3.00
C GLU A 242 21.90 -12.42 3.61
N GLY A 243 21.99 -11.76 4.77
CA GLY A 243 23.24 -11.62 5.53
C GLY A 243 24.34 -10.76 4.87
N THR A 244 24.04 -9.97 3.84
CA THR A 244 25.04 -9.28 3.02
C THR A 244 25.48 -7.92 3.58
N VAL A 245 24.54 -7.08 4.03
CA VAL A 245 24.84 -5.77 4.63
C VAL A 245 25.23 -5.93 6.09
N LEU A 246 24.43 -6.71 6.82
CA LEU A 246 24.66 -7.09 8.20
C LEU A 246 24.52 -8.62 8.30
N PRO A 247 25.47 -9.32 8.95
CA PRO A 247 25.34 -10.75 9.17
C PRO A 247 24.03 -11.11 9.87
N SER A 248 23.38 -12.20 9.43
CA SER A 248 22.12 -12.71 9.99
C SER A 248 20.91 -11.78 9.84
N VAL A 249 21.00 -10.76 8.98
CA VAL A 249 19.88 -9.87 8.64
C VAL A 249 19.48 -10.10 7.19
N ASN A 250 18.21 -10.41 6.99
CA ASN A 250 17.61 -10.57 5.67
C ASN A 250 16.82 -9.32 5.32
N ALA A 251 16.75 -8.99 4.03
CA ALA A 251 15.95 -7.86 3.57
C ALA A 251 15.34 -8.10 2.19
N PHE A 252 14.15 -7.52 2.00
CA PHE A 252 13.49 -7.35 0.71
C PHE A 252 13.44 -5.87 0.33
N CYS A 253 13.42 -5.61 -0.96
CA CYS A 253 13.07 -4.31 -1.51
C CYS A 253 12.15 -4.48 -2.72
N MET A 254 10.99 -3.82 -2.70
CA MET A 254 9.96 -3.85 -3.75
C MET A 254 9.90 -2.51 -4.47
N PRO A 255 9.81 -2.52 -5.81
CA PRO A 255 9.76 -1.28 -6.58
C PRO A 255 8.37 -0.65 -6.57
N VAL A 256 8.33 0.67 -6.42
CA VAL A 256 7.15 1.49 -6.67
C VAL A 256 7.41 2.33 -7.91
N PHE A 257 6.52 2.22 -8.90
CA PHE A 257 6.65 2.92 -10.18
C PHE A 257 5.60 4.00 -10.34
N ASP A 258 5.91 5.02 -11.13
CA ASP A 258 4.92 5.98 -11.60
C ASP A 258 4.21 5.54 -12.90
N ALA A 259 3.28 6.37 -13.38
CA ALA A 259 2.57 6.17 -14.63
C ALA A 259 3.47 6.06 -15.88
N THR A 260 4.71 6.54 -15.81
CA THR A 260 5.69 6.44 -16.92
C THR A 260 6.55 5.17 -16.84
N GLY A 261 6.32 4.34 -15.82
CA GLY A 261 7.10 3.14 -15.54
C GLY A 261 8.47 3.42 -14.93
N GLN A 262 8.72 4.64 -14.45
CA GLN A 262 9.98 4.98 -13.77
C GLN A 262 9.90 4.59 -12.30
N LEU A 263 11.00 4.07 -11.77
CA LEU A 263 11.12 3.73 -10.34
C LEU A 263 11.19 5.02 -9.52
N VAL A 264 10.18 5.27 -8.69
CA VAL A 264 10.12 6.46 -7.83
C VAL A 264 10.64 6.18 -6.41
N MET A 265 10.44 4.97 -5.90
CA MET A 265 10.95 4.54 -4.60
C MET A 265 11.03 3.02 -4.48
N GLY A 266 11.77 2.55 -3.49
CA GLY A 266 11.78 1.16 -3.04
C GLY A 266 11.17 1.04 -1.64
N LEU A 267 10.21 0.14 -1.48
CA LEU A 267 9.72 -0.25 -0.15
C LEU A 267 10.59 -1.38 0.38
N MET A 268 11.08 -1.24 1.60
CA MET A 268 11.98 -2.20 2.22
C MET A 268 11.32 -2.87 3.40
N ALA A 269 11.64 -4.14 3.61
CA ALA A 269 11.44 -4.84 4.88
C ALA A 269 12.74 -5.55 5.24
N LEU A 270 13.13 -5.52 6.51
CA LEU A 270 14.29 -6.25 6.99
C LEU A 270 14.13 -6.73 8.43
N GLY A 271 14.80 -7.82 8.73
CA GLY A 271 14.63 -8.56 9.98
C GLY A 271 15.75 -9.57 10.23
N PRO A 272 15.82 -10.17 11.43
CA PRO A 272 16.79 -11.22 11.70
C PRO A 272 16.37 -12.47 10.94
N GLU A 273 17.33 -13.23 10.40
CA GLU A 273 17.06 -14.46 9.64
C GLU A 273 16.14 -15.44 10.40
N SER A 274 16.23 -15.49 11.73
CA SER A 274 15.39 -16.33 12.60
C SER A 274 13.88 -16.00 12.57
N ARG A 275 13.51 -14.81 12.09
CA ARG A 275 12.12 -14.31 12.05
C ARG A 275 11.74 -13.67 10.72
N PHE A 276 12.65 -13.66 9.75
CA PHE A 276 12.45 -13.07 8.45
C PHE A 276 12.45 -14.17 7.39
N ASP A 277 11.26 -14.61 7.01
CA ASP A 277 11.08 -15.52 5.87
C ASP A 277 11.45 -14.80 4.56
N ALA A 278 12.63 -15.15 4.05
CA ALA A 278 13.20 -14.61 2.84
C ALA A 278 12.77 -15.40 1.59
N SER A 279 11.84 -16.35 1.69
CA SER A 279 11.34 -17.08 0.51
C SER A 279 10.56 -16.17 -0.45
N TRP A 280 10.74 -16.39 -1.76
CA TRP A 280 9.91 -15.74 -2.77
C TRP A 280 8.47 -16.21 -2.65
N GLY A 281 7.50 -15.31 -2.64
CA GLY A 281 6.10 -15.64 -2.37
C GLY A 281 5.79 -15.98 -0.91
N GLY A 282 6.75 -15.85 0.01
CA GLY A 282 6.50 -15.95 1.44
C GLY A 282 5.62 -14.79 1.97
N PRO A 283 5.22 -14.82 3.25
CA PRO A 283 4.30 -13.83 3.81
C PRO A 283 4.83 -12.39 3.71
N ILE A 284 6.13 -12.20 3.98
CA ILE A 284 6.78 -10.87 3.94
C ILE A 284 6.89 -10.36 2.50
N ASP A 285 7.35 -11.19 1.56
CA ASP A 285 7.41 -10.86 0.13
C ASP A 285 6.02 -10.47 -0.38
N THR A 286 5.01 -11.29 -0.10
CA THR A 286 3.63 -11.09 -0.57
C THR A 286 3.04 -9.78 -0.03
N ALA A 287 3.19 -9.51 1.27
CA ALA A 287 2.64 -8.31 1.89
C ALA A 287 3.31 -7.03 1.36
N LEU A 288 4.65 -7.01 1.29
CA LEU A 288 5.40 -5.87 0.77
C LEU A 288 5.15 -5.64 -0.73
N ARG A 289 5.06 -6.73 -1.51
CA ARG A 289 4.76 -6.69 -2.95
C ARG A 289 3.36 -6.17 -3.24
N THR A 290 2.36 -6.63 -2.48
CA THR A 290 0.97 -6.16 -2.59
C THR A 290 0.91 -4.66 -2.33
N LEU A 291 1.59 -4.18 -1.28
CA LEU A 291 1.66 -2.75 -0.98
C LEU A 291 2.35 -1.96 -2.09
N ALA A 292 3.49 -2.44 -2.60
CA ALA A 292 4.22 -1.76 -3.67
C ALA A 292 3.39 -1.68 -4.97
N GLN A 293 2.63 -2.73 -5.29
CA GLN A 293 1.71 -2.75 -6.43
C GLN A 293 0.56 -1.78 -6.24
N GLN A 294 -0.04 -1.71 -5.05
CA GLN A 294 -1.09 -0.76 -4.73
C GLN A 294 -0.61 0.69 -4.89
N LEU A 295 0.55 1.02 -4.29
CA LEU A 295 1.12 2.37 -4.41
C LEU A 295 1.48 2.72 -5.86
N SER A 296 1.97 1.76 -6.64
CA SER A 296 2.26 2.01 -8.07
C SER A 296 0.97 2.25 -8.86
N ALA A 297 -0.09 1.50 -8.58
CA ALA A 297 -1.41 1.69 -9.19
C ALA A 297 -1.99 3.06 -8.82
N ASP A 298 -1.88 3.48 -7.56
CA ASP A 298 -2.31 4.80 -7.11
C ASP A 298 -1.57 5.92 -7.87
N LEU A 299 -0.29 5.70 -8.18
CA LEU A 299 0.55 6.60 -9.00
C LEU A 299 0.32 6.49 -10.52
N GLY A 300 -0.66 5.70 -10.94
CA GLY A 300 -1.08 5.57 -12.33
C GLY A 300 -0.30 4.53 -13.14
N GLN A 301 0.47 3.63 -12.50
CA GLN A 301 1.02 2.48 -13.21
C GLN A 301 -0.12 1.54 -13.60
N ALA A 302 -0.35 1.37 -14.91
CA ALA A 302 -1.28 0.37 -15.41
C ALA A 302 -0.86 -1.03 -14.94
N GLN A 303 -1.77 -1.79 -14.32
CA GLN A 303 -1.53 -3.21 -14.10
C GLN A 303 -1.29 -3.85 -15.47
N ALA A 304 -0.15 -4.51 -15.66
CA ALA A 304 0.07 -5.29 -16.88
C ALA A 304 -1.11 -6.26 -17.02
N PRO A 305 -1.74 -6.36 -18.21
CA PRO A 305 -2.85 -7.27 -18.41
C PRO A 305 -2.42 -8.68 -17.98
N ARG A 306 -3.18 -9.30 -17.07
CA ARG A 306 -2.95 -10.68 -16.66
C ARG A 306 -3.03 -11.53 -17.94
N HIS A 307 -1.88 -11.97 -18.45
CA HIS A 307 -1.87 -12.93 -19.55
C HIS A 307 -2.58 -14.19 -19.03
N PRO A 308 -3.62 -14.69 -19.71
CA PRO A 308 -4.25 -15.94 -19.30
C PRO A 308 -3.18 -17.03 -19.32
N ALA A 309 -3.10 -17.78 -18.21
CA ALA A 309 -2.16 -18.88 -18.06
C ALA A 309 -2.26 -19.81 -19.27
N ALA A 310 -1.11 -20.08 -19.91
CA ALA A 310 -1.05 -21.03 -21.01
C ALA A 310 -1.62 -22.39 -20.56
N PRO A 311 -2.47 -23.05 -21.36
CA PRO A 311 -3.04 -24.33 -20.98
C PRO A 311 -1.91 -25.36 -20.78
N ALA A 312 -1.97 -26.08 -19.67
CA ALA A 312 -1.05 -27.16 -19.36
C ALA A 312 -1.05 -28.20 -20.49
N THR A 313 0.07 -28.30 -21.18
CA THR A 313 0.32 -29.37 -22.16
C THR A 313 0.43 -30.69 -21.42
N ASN A 314 -0.67 -31.44 -21.33
CA ASN A 314 -0.63 -32.84 -20.93
C ASN A 314 0.07 -33.65 -22.03
N ALA A 315 1.32 -34.03 -21.76
CA ALA A 315 2.04 -35.02 -22.55
C ALA A 315 1.34 -36.39 -22.39
N ARG A 316 1.04 -37.02 -23.53
CA ARG A 316 0.71 -38.44 -23.63
C ARG A 316 1.98 -39.25 -23.84
#